data_AF-G2XRV1-F1
#
_entry.id   AF-G2XRV1-F1
#
_cell.length_a   1.000
_cell.length_b   1.000
_cell.length_c   1.000
_cell.angle_alpha   90.00
_cell.angle_beta   90.00
_cell.angle_gamma   90.00
#
_symmetry.space_group_name_H-M   'P 1'
#
loop_
_entity.id
_entity.type
_entity.pdbx_description
1 polymer ?
#
loop_
_entity_poly.entity_id
_entity_poly.type
_entity_poly.pdbx_seq_one_letter_code
_entity_poly.pdbx_strand_id
1 'polypeptide(L)'
;MANLVRPIHKQPNLLPKKNLPKLMLYAAGPFMGISWKWVCANIGIGYKVNHQKSVQELGLVYRPAEKIVRDQYQSWLSTQSA
;
A
#
# COMPACT_ATOMS: atom_id res chain seq x y z
N MET A 1 -1.35 -2.80 -4.07
CA MET A 1 -0.03 -2.14 -4.07
C MET A 1 1.04 -2.92 -4.83
N ALA A 2 1.23 -4.23 -4.58
CA ALA A 2 2.30 -5.01 -5.24
C ALA A 2 2.35 -4.87 -6.78
N ASN A 3 1.20 -4.78 -7.45
CA ASN A 3 1.14 -4.58 -8.90
C ASN A 3 1.69 -3.21 -9.37
N LEU A 4 1.52 -2.15 -8.58
CA LEU A 4 2.05 -0.81 -8.88
C LEU A 4 3.58 -0.76 -8.75
N VAL A 5 4.13 -1.54 -7.82
CA VAL A 5 5.58 -1.58 -7.53
C VAL A 5 6.31 -2.59 -8.44
N ARG A 6 5.63 -3.64 -8.90
CA ARG A 6 6.24 -4.69 -9.73
C ARG A 6 7.03 -4.20 -10.95
N PRO A 7 6.60 -3.21 -11.75
CA PRO A 7 7.38 -2.77 -12.91
C PRO A 7 8.67 -2.02 -12.54
N ILE A 8 8.81 -1.51 -11.32
CA ILE A 8 9.96 -0.71 -10.88
C ILE A 8 10.91 -1.46 -9.95
N HIS A 9 10.45 -2.56 -9.34
CA HIS A 9 11.22 -3.29 -8.33
C HIS A 9 12.38 -4.07 -8.98
N LYS A 10 13.58 -4.02 -8.38
CA LYS A 10 14.77 -4.76 -8.85
C LYS A 10 14.52 -6.27 -9.00
N GLN A 11 13.70 -6.85 -8.12
CA GLN A 11 13.34 -8.27 -8.13
C GLN A 11 11.81 -8.44 -8.13
N PRO A 12 11.13 -8.34 -9.28
CA PRO A 12 9.67 -8.33 -9.35
C PRO A 12 9.02 -9.67 -8.99
N ASN A 13 9.77 -10.77 -9.12
CA ASN A 13 9.30 -12.14 -8.88
C ASN A 13 9.15 -12.46 -7.38
N LEU A 14 9.85 -11.74 -6.51
CA LEU A 14 9.72 -11.89 -5.05
C LEU A 14 8.44 -11.27 -4.50
N LEU A 15 7.78 -10.39 -5.27
CA LEU A 15 6.58 -9.70 -4.80
C LEU A 15 5.37 -10.66 -4.80
N PRO A 16 4.54 -10.61 -3.75
CA PRO A 16 3.38 -11.48 -3.62
C PRO A 16 2.41 -11.28 -4.79
N LYS A 17 1.86 -12.40 -5.27
CA LYS A 17 0.87 -12.43 -6.36
C LYS A 17 -0.56 -12.60 -5.87
N LYS A 18 -0.73 -13.04 -4.62
CA LYS A 18 -2.04 -13.32 -4.00
C LYS A 18 -2.14 -12.60 -2.67
N ASN A 19 -3.36 -12.21 -2.32
CA ASN A 19 -3.65 -11.66 -1.00
C ASN A 19 -3.74 -12.81 0.01
N LEU A 20 -3.24 -12.56 1.23
CA LEU A 20 -3.36 -13.51 2.33
C LEU A 20 -4.81 -13.55 2.84
N PRO A 21 -5.40 -14.74 3.08
CA PRO A 21 -6.75 -14.84 3.65
C PRO A 21 -6.85 -14.20 5.04
N LYS A 22 -7.97 -13.53 5.32
CA LYS A 22 -8.19 -12.83 6.59
C LYS A 22 -8.14 -13.77 7.80
N LEU A 23 -8.57 -15.03 7.66
CA LEU A 23 -8.50 -16.05 8.71
C LEU A 23 -7.06 -16.32 9.17
N MET A 24 -6.12 -16.42 8.22
CA MET A 24 -4.70 -16.62 8.56
C MET A 24 -4.14 -15.42 9.32
N LEU A 25 -4.61 -14.21 8.99
CA LEU A 25 -4.18 -13.00 9.68
C LEU A 25 -4.73 -12.92 11.11
N TYR A 26 -5.94 -13.41 11.36
CA TYR A 26 -6.44 -13.56 12.74
C TYR A 26 -5.61 -14.57 13.53
N ALA A 27 -5.25 -15.71 12.92
CA ALA A 27 -4.43 -16.71 13.59
C ALA A 27 -3.02 -16.17 13.92
N ALA A 28 -2.38 -15.48 12.98
CA ALA A 28 -1.01 -14.99 13.12
C ALA A 28 -0.89 -13.67 13.91
N GLY A 29 -1.93 -12.83 13.89
CA GLY A 29 -1.91 -11.46 14.44
C GLY A 29 -1.41 -11.35 15.89
N PRO A 30 -1.91 -12.16 16.84
CA PRO A 30 -1.49 -12.09 18.25
C PRO A 30 0.01 -12.32 18.45
N PHE A 31 0.62 -13.20 17.65
CA PHE A 31 2.05 -13.48 17.74
C PHE A 31 2.93 -12.33 17.23
N MET A 32 2.33 -11.38 16.50
CA MET A 32 2.99 -10.17 15.99
C MET A 32 2.60 -8.90 16.77
N GLY A 33 1.86 -9.01 17.88
CA GLY A 33 1.34 -7.86 18.63
C GLY A 33 0.16 -7.15 17.97
N ILE A 34 -0.47 -7.77 16.96
CA ILE A 34 -1.62 -7.22 16.26
C ILE A 34 -2.91 -7.82 16.84
N SER A 35 -3.74 -6.97 17.45
CA SER A 35 -5.03 -7.43 17.97
C SER A 35 -6.01 -7.81 16.85
N TRP A 36 -6.89 -8.78 17.13
CA TRP A 36 -7.96 -9.15 16.21
C TRP A 36 -8.88 -7.98 15.87
N LYS A 37 -9.15 -7.10 16.84
CA LYS A 37 -9.93 -5.87 16.60
C LYS A 37 -9.25 -4.99 15.55
N TRP A 38 -7.93 -4.82 15.65
CA TRP A 38 -7.16 -4.06 14.68
C TRP A 38 -7.20 -4.69 13.29
N VAL A 39 -6.99 -6.02 13.19
CA VAL A 39 -7.10 -6.76 11.91
C VAL A 39 -8.48 -6.55 11.28
N CYS A 40 -9.53 -6.66 12.09
CA CYS A 40 -10.91 -6.49 11.64
C CYS A 40 -11.14 -5.10 11.04
N ALA A 41 -10.67 -4.07 11.73
CA ALA A 41 -10.94 -2.67 11.45
C ALA A 41 -10.01 -2.03 10.41
N ASN A 42 -8.89 -2.66 10.05
CA ASN A 42 -7.90 -2.04 9.15
C ASN A 42 -7.61 -2.86 7.88
N ILE A 43 -7.79 -4.18 7.90
CA ILE A 43 -7.33 -5.03 6.81
C ILE A 43 -8.48 -5.46 5.90
N GLY A 44 -8.28 -5.23 4.60
CA GLY A 44 -9.20 -5.64 3.53
C GLY A 44 -10.41 -4.72 3.35
N ILE A 45 -10.41 -3.53 3.97
CA ILE A 45 -11.49 -2.55 3.81
C ILE A 45 -11.28 -1.77 2.53
N GLY A 46 -12.23 -1.86 1.60
CA GLY A 46 -12.24 -1.07 0.37
C GLY A 46 -12.63 0.38 0.64
N TYR A 47 -11.65 1.23 0.91
CA TYR A 47 -11.89 2.65 1.13
C TYR A 47 -12.12 3.37 -0.20
N LYS A 48 -13.37 3.74 -0.49
CA LYS A 48 -13.76 4.51 -1.67
C LYS A 48 -14.04 5.95 -1.25
N VAL A 49 -13.34 6.91 -1.85
CA VAL A 49 -13.46 8.33 -1.51
C VAL A 49 -13.76 9.13 -2.76
N ASN A 50 -14.72 10.05 -2.66
CA ASN A 50 -14.94 11.07 -3.66
C ASN A 50 -14.01 12.26 -3.40
N HIS A 51 -13.14 12.58 -4.35
CA HIS A 51 -12.21 13.71 -4.29
C HIS A 51 -12.60 14.85 -5.26
N GLN A 52 -13.79 14.81 -5.87
CA GLN A 52 -14.25 15.82 -6.84
C GLN A 52 -14.26 17.22 -6.24
N LYS A 53 -14.74 17.38 -5.01
CA LYS A 53 -14.80 18.68 -4.32
C LYS A 53 -13.41 19.31 -4.22
N SER A 54 -12.41 18.53 -3.85
CA SER A 54 -11.02 18.96 -3.74
C SER A 54 -10.44 19.41 -5.09
N VAL A 55 -10.79 18.72 -6.18
CA VAL A 55 -10.33 19.12 -7.52
C VAL A 55 -11.07 20.37 -8.00
N GLN A 56 -12.38 20.42 -7.84
CA GLN A 56 -13.24 21.45 -8.44
C GLN A 56 -13.22 22.78 -7.68
N GLU A 57 -13.36 22.73 -6.35
CA GLU A 57 -13.47 23.95 -5.54
C GLU A 57 -12.11 24.48 -5.10
N LEU A 58 -11.16 23.59 -4.84
CA LEU A 58 -9.82 23.96 -4.34
C LEU A 58 -8.76 23.97 -5.45
N GLY A 59 -9.11 23.57 -6.68
CA GLY A 59 -8.19 23.53 -7.82
C GLY A 59 -7.02 22.56 -7.63
N LEU A 60 -7.16 21.53 -6.78
CA LEU A 60 -6.06 20.63 -6.46
C LEU A 60 -5.70 19.72 -7.64
N VAL A 61 -4.41 19.69 -7.98
CA VAL A 61 -3.84 18.80 -8.98
C VAL A 61 -3.12 17.65 -8.27
N TYR A 62 -3.73 16.47 -8.28
CA TYR A 62 -3.15 15.29 -7.66
C TYR A 62 -2.04 14.69 -8.53
N ARG A 63 -0.96 14.26 -7.87
CA ARG A 63 0.09 13.48 -8.53
C ARG A 63 -0.42 12.05 -8.79
N PRO A 64 -0.14 11.47 -9.97
CA PRO A 64 -0.47 10.07 -10.26
C PRO A 64 0.19 9.12 -9.25
N ALA A 65 -0.55 8.09 -8.83
CA ALA A 65 -0.10 7.12 -7.83
C ALA A 65 1.19 6.39 -8.25
N GLU A 66 1.34 6.11 -9.54
CA GLU A 66 2.50 5.42 -10.12
C GLU A 66 3.78 6.24 -9.93
N LYS A 67 3.70 7.57 -10.09
CA LYS A 67 4.84 8.47 -9.85
C LYS A 67 5.21 8.49 -8.37
N ILE A 68 4.21 8.64 -7.49
CA ILE A 68 4.44 8.64 -6.03
C ILE A 68 5.16 7.37 -5.58
N VAL A 69 4.66 6.21 -6.02
CA VAL A 69 5.24 4.90 -5.66
C VAL A 69 6.66 4.75 -6.21
N ARG A 70 6.92 5.24 -7.42
CA ARG A 70 8.26 5.23 -8.02
C ARG A 70 9.24 6.10 -7.23
N ASP A 71 8.86 7.34 -6.96
CA ASP A 71 9.71 8.30 -6.24
C ASP A 71 10.05 7.76 -4.84
N GLN A 72 9.05 7.20 -4.15
CA GLN A 72 9.24 6.57 -2.84
C GLN A 72 10.22 5.38 -2.89
N TYR A 73 10.10 4.51 -3.90
CA TYR A 73 11.01 3.37 -4.06
C TYR A 73 12.45 3.82 -4.34
N GLN A 74 12.63 4.84 -5.18
CA GLN A 74 13.94 5.41 -5.47
C GLN A 74 14.57 6.05 -4.23
N SER A 75 13.78 6.79 -3.45
CA SER A 75 14.24 7.36 -2.18
C SER A 75 14.71 6.25 -1.22
N TRP A 76 13.93 5.19 -1.02
CA TRP A 76 14.33 4.06 -0.18
C TRP A 76 15.62 3.37 -0.65
N LEU A 77 15.82 3.21 -1.96
CA LEU A 77 17.06 2.68 -2.52
C LEU A 77 18.28 3.58 -2.22
N SER A 78 18.10 4.90 -2.30
CA SER A 78 19.17 5.83 -1.96
C SER A 78 19.57 5.75 -0.48
N THR A 79 18.60 5.60 0.43
CA THR A 79 18.85 5.40 1.87
C THR A 79 19.61 4.11 2.17
N GLN A 80 19.37 3.04 1.40
CA GLN A 80 20.10 1.77 1.58
C GLN A 80 21.54 1.80 1.10
N SER A 81 21.89 2.78 0.26
CA SER A 81 23.21 2.90 -0.37
C SER A 81 24.15 3.82 0.41
N ALA A 82 23.67 4.41 1.52
CA ALA A 82 24.38 5.32 2.42
C ALA A 82 24.71 4.60 3.74
#